data_AF-A0A1H4NMP5-F1
#
_entry.id   AF-A0A1H4NMP5-F1
#
_cell.length_a   1.000
_cell.length_b   1.000
_cell.length_c   1.000
_cell.angle_alpha   90.00
_cell.angle_beta   90.00
_cell.angle_gamma   90.00
#
_symmetry.space_group_name_H-M   'P 1'
#
loop_
_entity.id
_entity.type
_entity.pdbx_description
1 polymer ?
#
loop_
_entity_poly.entity_id
_entity_poly.type
_entity_poly.pdbx_seq_one_letter_code
_entity_poly.pdbx_strand_id
1 'polypeptide(L)'
;MKRALPLAAALLLGTLASNAAESDLVSWTAFGIGTDSCVNWQSTDAHKTEGNAWILGFWSALNLASRIDAKIDADVDANSIWSEVAAACATTPSGKLADAVLVTYDKMIVKRPGVMGNWTGVRR
;
A
#
# COMPACT_ATOMS: atom_id res chain seq x y z
N MET A 1 64.45 5.32 29.83
CA MET A 1 63.77 5.10 28.53
C MET A 1 62.40 4.51 28.81
N LYS A 2 61.37 5.14 28.23
CA LYS A 2 59.94 4.94 28.51
C LYS A 2 59.46 3.54 28.11
N ARG A 3 58.67 2.86 28.95
CA ARG A 3 57.71 1.84 28.50
C ARG A 3 56.41 1.98 29.28
N ALA A 4 55.45 2.62 28.62
CA ALA A 4 54.09 2.82 29.09
C ALA A 4 53.28 1.52 28.94
N LEU A 5 52.43 1.24 29.93
CA LEU A 5 51.38 0.22 29.89
C LEU A 5 50.35 0.56 28.79
N PRO A 6 49.78 -0.43 28.09
CA PRO A 6 48.45 -0.31 27.54
C PRO A 6 47.45 -1.10 28.41
N LEU A 7 46.70 -0.35 29.21
CA LEU A 7 45.41 -0.73 29.77
C LEU A 7 44.33 -0.70 28.68
N ALA A 8 43.29 -1.50 28.92
CA ALA A 8 41.94 -1.41 28.36
C ALA A 8 41.71 -1.99 26.94
N ALA A 9 41.42 -3.28 26.89
CA ALA A 9 40.51 -3.84 25.90
C ALA A 9 39.07 -3.39 26.24
N ALA A 10 38.66 -2.25 25.69
CA ALA A 10 37.28 -1.77 25.81
C ALA A 10 36.40 -2.55 24.80
N LEU A 11 35.58 -3.46 25.33
CA LEU A 11 34.51 -4.14 24.61
C LEU A 11 33.51 -3.12 24.08
N LEU A 12 33.51 -2.92 22.76
CA LEU A 12 32.48 -2.15 22.05
C LEU A 12 31.17 -2.95 22.05
N LEU A 13 30.34 -2.73 23.08
CA LEU A 13 28.92 -3.05 23.03
C LEU A 13 28.24 -2.05 22.08
N GLY A 14 28.24 -2.37 20.79
CA GLY A 14 27.46 -1.65 19.80
C GLY A 14 25.98 -1.81 20.11
N THR A 15 25.36 -0.78 20.67
CA THR A 15 23.90 -0.70 20.74
C THR A 15 23.38 -0.55 19.31
N LEU A 16 22.81 -1.63 18.77
CA LEU A 16 21.97 -1.58 17.57
C LEU A 16 20.79 -0.68 17.92
N ALA A 17 20.85 0.58 17.48
CA ALA A 17 19.69 1.44 17.44
C ALA A 17 18.75 0.84 16.39
N SER A 18 17.79 0.03 16.85
CA SER A 18 16.65 -0.35 16.04
C SER A 18 15.82 0.91 15.82
N ASN A 19 16.10 1.63 14.73
CA ASN A 19 15.15 2.58 14.18
C ASN A 19 13.97 1.76 13.65
N ALA A 20 13.04 1.41 14.53
CA ALA A 20 11.70 1.05 14.12
C ALA A 20 11.11 2.32 13.50
N ALA A 21 11.17 2.43 12.18
CA ALA A 21 10.38 3.40 11.46
C ALA A 21 8.92 3.06 11.76
N GLU A 22 8.32 3.78 12.70
CA GLU A 22 6.87 3.82 12.82
C GLU A 22 6.36 4.37 11.50
N SER A 23 5.85 3.46 10.68
CA SER A 23 5.08 3.87 9.51
C SER A 23 3.80 4.47 10.08
N ASP A 24 3.63 5.79 9.89
CA ASP A 24 2.32 6.44 10.00
C ASP A 24 1.41 5.80 8.95
N LEU A 25 0.88 4.62 9.27
CA LEU A 25 -0.16 3.99 8.49
C LEU A 25 -1.37 4.90 8.64
N VAL A 26 -1.79 5.52 7.55
CA VAL A 26 -3.09 6.17 7.47
C VAL A 26 -4.11 5.15 7.99
N SER A 27 -4.68 5.41 9.16
CA SER A 27 -5.66 4.52 9.77
C SER A 27 -6.96 4.68 8.97
N TRP A 28 -7.31 3.66 8.20
CA TRP A 28 -8.54 3.61 7.44
C TRP A 28 -9.29 2.32 7.78
N THR A 29 -10.62 2.38 7.70
CA THR A 29 -11.50 1.24 7.95
C THR A 29 -12.32 0.97 6.71
N ALA A 30 -12.21 -0.24 6.15
CA ALA A 30 -13.12 -0.72 5.11
C ALA A 30 -14.48 -1.08 5.71
N PHE A 31 -15.53 -0.95 4.91
CA PHE A 31 -16.88 -1.44 5.20
C PHE A 31 -17.42 -2.20 3.99
N GLY A 32 -18.41 -3.07 4.20
CA GLY A 32 -19.01 -3.88 3.13
C GLY A 32 -18.03 -4.91 2.56
N ILE A 33 -18.23 -5.33 1.31
CA ILE A 33 -17.41 -6.38 0.67
C ILE A 33 -15.90 -6.09 0.63
N GLY A 34 -15.47 -4.84 0.82
CA GLY A 34 -14.07 -4.48 1.00
C GLY A 34 -13.39 -5.15 2.22
N THR A 35 -14.15 -5.52 3.25
CA THR A 35 -13.63 -6.27 4.41
C THR A 35 -13.52 -7.77 4.17
N ASP A 36 -14.19 -8.27 3.14
CA ASP A 36 -14.19 -9.70 2.81
C ASP A 36 -12.95 -10.07 2.01
N SER A 37 -12.73 -11.37 1.85
CA SER A 37 -11.57 -11.88 1.13
C SER A 37 -11.68 -11.70 -0.37
N CYS A 38 -10.51 -11.62 -1.03
CA CYS A 38 -10.40 -11.63 -2.48
C CYS A 38 -11.10 -12.82 -3.15
N VAL A 39 -11.07 -14.01 -2.53
CA VAL A 39 -11.85 -15.15 -3.02
C VAL A 39 -13.36 -14.97 -2.87
N ASN A 40 -13.82 -14.26 -1.84
CA ASN A 40 -15.25 -13.98 -1.68
C ASN A 40 -15.77 -13.07 -2.78
N TRP A 41 -15.02 -12.01 -3.12
CA TRP A 41 -15.37 -11.12 -4.23
C TRP A 41 -15.60 -11.87 -5.55
N GLN A 42 -14.78 -12.88 -5.84
CA GLN A 42 -14.84 -13.62 -7.09
C GLN A 42 -15.73 -14.87 -7.04
N SER A 43 -16.39 -15.16 -5.92
CA SER A 43 -17.07 -16.46 -5.71
C SER A 43 -18.42 -16.58 -6.41
N THR A 44 -19.11 -15.46 -6.64
CA THR A 44 -20.42 -15.41 -7.31
C THR A 44 -20.53 -14.15 -8.17
N ASP A 45 -21.42 -14.14 -9.16
CA ASP A 45 -21.69 -12.95 -9.97
C ASP A 45 -22.23 -11.78 -9.14
N ALA A 46 -23.01 -12.07 -8.09
CA ALA A 46 -23.51 -11.07 -7.16
C ALA A 46 -22.37 -10.40 -6.38
N HIS A 47 -21.47 -11.20 -5.78
CA HIS A 47 -20.29 -10.66 -5.09
C HIS A 47 -19.35 -9.93 -6.05
N LYS A 48 -19.18 -10.44 -7.27
CA LYS A 48 -18.34 -9.79 -8.28
C LYS A 48 -18.90 -8.42 -8.66
N THR A 49 -20.21 -8.31 -8.81
CA THR A 49 -20.90 -7.04 -9.11
C THR A 49 -20.77 -6.06 -7.94
N GLU A 50 -21.05 -6.49 -6.72
CA GLU A 50 -20.90 -5.67 -5.52
C GLU A 50 -19.46 -5.19 -5.34
N GLY A 51 -18.50 -6.11 -5.45
CA GLY A 51 -17.08 -5.80 -5.31
C GLY A 51 -16.58 -4.87 -6.40
N ASN A 52 -17.02 -5.03 -7.64
CA ASN A 52 -16.66 -4.11 -8.73
C ASN A 52 -17.14 -2.68 -8.45
N ALA A 53 -18.36 -2.52 -7.97
CA ALA A 53 -18.90 -1.21 -7.58
C ALA A 53 -18.15 -0.63 -6.38
N TRP A 54 -17.87 -1.46 -5.37
CA TRP A 54 -17.11 -1.08 -4.18
C TRP A 54 -15.69 -0.62 -4.54
N ILE A 55 -14.99 -1.36 -5.39
CA ILE A 55 -13.63 -1.03 -5.87
C ILE A 55 -13.60 0.36 -6.51
N LEU A 56 -14.55 0.66 -7.41
CA LEU A 56 -14.57 1.98 -8.08
C LEU A 56 -14.90 3.12 -7.11
N GLY A 57 -15.80 2.89 -6.16
CA GLY A 57 -16.11 3.86 -5.11
C GLY A 57 -14.89 4.15 -4.23
N PHE A 58 -14.19 3.10 -3.80
CA PHE A 58 -13.00 3.23 -2.98
C PHE A 58 -11.85 3.90 -3.75
N TRP A 59 -11.64 3.52 -5.01
CA TRP A 59 -10.66 4.15 -5.91
C TRP A 59 -10.90 5.66 -6.05
N SER A 60 -12.16 6.06 -6.27
CA SER A 60 -12.55 7.47 -6.36
C SER A 60 -12.23 8.25 -5.08
N ALA A 61 -12.44 7.62 -3.91
CA ALA A 61 -12.07 8.22 -2.63
C ALA A 61 -10.55 8.37 -2.46
N LEU A 62 -9.77 7.38 -2.92
CA LEU A 62 -8.31 7.47 -2.91
C LEU A 62 -7.79 8.59 -3.82
N ASN A 63 -8.37 8.77 -5.00
CA ASN A 63 -8.05 9.89 -5.90
C ASN A 63 -8.28 11.24 -5.21
N LEU A 64 -9.44 11.40 -4.57
CA LEU A 64 -9.79 12.61 -3.83
C LEU A 64 -8.83 12.88 -2.67
N ALA A 65 -8.54 11.86 -1.85
CA ALA A 65 -7.66 11.97 -0.69
C ALA A 65 -6.22 12.28 -1.09
N SER A 66 -5.73 11.63 -2.14
CA SER A 66 -4.36 11.73 -2.64
C SER A 66 -4.11 12.98 -3.49
N ARG A 67 -5.16 13.79 -3.77
CA ARG A 67 -5.10 14.97 -4.65
C ARG A 67 -4.47 14.66 -6.02
N ILE A 68 -4.73 13.47 -6.55
CA ILE A 68 -4.19 13.06 -7.85
C ILE A 68 -4.76 13.97 -8.93
N ASP A 69 -3.89 14.41 -9.85
CA ASP A 69 -4.31 15.18 -11.02
C ASP A 69 -5.33 14.36 -11.82
N ALA A 70 -6.48 14.95 -12.11
CA ALA A 70 -7.55 14.33 -12.90
C ALA A 70 -7.04 13.75 -14.23
N LYS A 71 -5.96 14.29 -14.81
CA LYS A 71 -5.32 13.75 -16.03
C LYS A 71 -4.69 12.38 -15.83
N ILE A 72 -4.16 12.09 -14.64
CA ILE A 72 -3.46 10.83 -14.34
C ILE A 72 -4.46 9.70 -14.13
N ASP A 73 -5.62 10.02 -13.57
CA ASP A 73 -6.74 9.09 -13.39
C ASP A 73 -7.60 8.93 -14.66
N ALA A 74 -7.72 9.98 -15.49
CA ALA A 74 -8.51 9.95 -16.72
C ALA A 74 -8.08 8.86 -17.72
N ASP A 75 -6.81 8.43 -17.67
CA ASP A 75 -6.27 7.37 -18.52
C ASP A 75 -6.50 5.96 -17.96
N VAL A 76 -7.14 5.82 -16.79
CA VAL A 76 -7.39 4.53 -16.13
C VAL A 76 -8.87 4.18 -16.19
N ASP A 77 -9.21 3.19 -17.03
CA ASP A 77 -10.57 2.70 -17.12
C ASP A 77 -10.90 1.65 -16.05
N ALA A 78 -12.20 1.46 -15.79
CA ALA A 78 -12.70 0.54 -14.77
C ALA A 78 -12.25 -0.93 -14.98
N ASN A 79 -12.18 -1.41 -16.22
CA ASN A 79 -11.77 -2.80 -16.48
C ASN A 79 -10.29 -3.00 -16.15
N SER A 80 -9.45 -2.01 -16.47
CA SER A 80 -8.04 -2.02 -16.08
C SER A 80 -7.87 -2.06 -14.56
N ILE A 81 -8.65 -1.27 -13.82
CA ILE A 81 -8.66 -1.30 -12.34
C ILE A 81 -9.05 -2.70 -11.85
N TRP A 82 -10.19 -3.23 -12.28
CA TRP A 82 -10.66 -4.53 -11.80
C TRP A 82 -9.68 -5.67 -12.15
N SER A 83 -9.09 -5.63 -13.33
CA SER A 83 -8.10 -6.65 -13.76
C SER A 83 -6.85 -6.62 -12.90
N GLU A 84 -6.34 -5.44 -12.59
CA GLU A 84 -5.13 -5.28 -11.75
C GLU A 84 -5.42 -5.64 -10.29
N VAL A 85 -6.60 -5.27 -9.77
CA VAL A 85 -7.05 -5.71 -8.44
C VAL A 85 -7.20 -7.23 -8.40
N ALA A 86 -7.73 -7.86 -9.44
CA ALA A 86 -7.81 -9.32 -9.54
C ALA A 86 -6.41 -9.97 -9.52
N ALA A 87 -5.43 -9.37 -10.21
CA ALA A 87 -4.05 -9.83 -10.19
C ALA A 87 -3.41 -9.70 -8.79
N ALA A 88 -3.63 -8.59 -8.09
CA ALA A 88 -3.20 -8.43 -6.70
C ALA A 88 -3.89 -9.44 -5.75
N CYS A 89 -5.18 -9.68 -5.96
CA CYS A 89 -5.94 -10.69 -5.22
C CYS A 89 -5.40 -12.11 -5.43
N ALA A 90 -4.87 -12.42 -6.61
CA ALA A 90 -4.29 -13.74 -6.89
C ALA A 90 -3.03 -14.02 -6.05
N THR A 91 -2.31 -12.99 -5.57
CA THR A 91 -1.14 -13.20 -4.69
C THR A 91 -1.54 -13.48 -3.25
N THR A 92 -2.69 -12.97 -2.81
CA THR A 92 -3.18 -13.13 -1.43
C THR A 92 -4.69 -13.41 -1.41
N PRO A 93 -5.15 -14.61 -1.83
CA PRO A 93 -6.57 -14.86 -2.06
C PRO A 93 -7.44 -14.77 -0.80
N SER A 94 -6.88 -15.08 0.37
CA SER A 94 -7.56 -14.95 1.67
C SER A 94 -7.48 -13.54 2.27
N GLY A 95 -6.67 -12.64 1.68
CA GLY A 95 -6.53 -11.26 2.13
C GLY A 95 -7.75 -10.42 1.78
N LYS A 96 -7.92 -9.27 2.44
CA LYS A 96 -9.06 -8.38 2.23
C LYS A 96 -9.02 -7.78 0.83
N LEU A 97 -10.19 -7.62 0.21
CA LEU A 97 -10.31 -6.96 -1.08
C LEU A 97 -9.73 -5.53 -1.04
N ALA A 98 -10.01 -4.79 0.03
CA ALA A 98 -9.55 -3.42 0.18
C ALA A 98 -8.00 -3.29 0.22
N ASP A 99 -7.29 -4.26 0.79
CA ASP A 99 -5.82 -4.28 0.78
C ASP A 99 -5.29 -4.47 -0.64
N ALA A 100 -5.92 -5.34 -1.43
CA ALA A 100 -5.59 -5.53 -2.83
C ALA A 100 -5.81 -4.25 -3.66
N VAL A 101 -6.89 -3.49 -3.38
CA VAL A 101 -7.14 -2.20 -4.03
C VAL A 101 -6.04 -1.19 -3.70
N LEU A 102 -5.61 -1.08 -2.43
CA LEU A 102 -4.55 -0.14 -2.03
C LEU A 102 -3.21 -0.46 -2.71
N VAL A 103 -2.81 -1.74 -2.70
CA VAL A 103 -1.58 -2.18 -3.38
C VAL A 103 -1.65 -1.84 -4.87
N THR A 104 -2.81 -2.06 -5.48
CA THR A 104 -3.05 -1.77 -6.89
C THR A 104 -3.01 -0.27 -7.17
N TYR A 105 -3.65 0.54 -6.33
CA TYR A 105 -3.67 2.00 -6.44
C TYR A 105 -2.26 2.59 -6.32
N ASP A 106 -1.46 2.14 -5.35
CA ASP A 106 -0.07 2.56 -5.21
C ASP A 106 0.76 2.24 -6.44
N LYS A 107 0.58 1.03 -6.99
CA LYS A 107 1.27 0.55 -8.19
C LYS A 107 0.86 1.36 -9.42
N MET A 108 -0.44 1.55 -9.61
CA MET A 108 -1.00 2.14 -10.82
C MET A 108 -0.99 3.65 -10.81
N ILE A 109 -1.11 4.30 -9.66
CA ILE A 109 -1.32 5.75 -9.60
C ILE A 109 -0.14 6.40 -8.91
N VAL A 110 0.07 6.14 -7.62
CA VAL A 110 1.04 6.88 -6.80
C VAL A 110 2.48 6.79 -7.32
N LYS A 111 2.88 5.60 -7.76
CA LYS A 111 4.26 5.32 -8.20
C LYS A 111 4.50 5.56 -9.69
N ARG A 112 3.53 6.11 -10.44
CA ARG A 112 3.73 6.47 -11.86
C ARG A 112 4.71 7.65 -12.01
N PRO A 113 5.63 7.62 -12.98
CA PRO A 113 6.46 8.78 -13.32
C PRO A 113 5.58 10.00 -13.64
N GLY A 114 5.77 11.10 -12.92
CA GLY A 114 4.96 12.34 -13.04
C GLY A 114 4.04 12.66 -11.86
N VAL A 115 3.82 11.71 -10.93
CA VAL A 115 2.95 11.91 -9.73
C VAL A 115 3.74 12.36 -8.50
N MET A 116 5.06 12.13 -8.45
CA MET A 116 5.94 12.40 -7.31
C MET A 116 6.30 13.88 -7.12
N GLY A 117 5.31 14.76 -7.06
CA GLY A 117 5.49 16.18 -6.71
C GLY A 117 5.21 16.50 -5.23
N ASN A 118 4.31 15.75 -4.57
CA ASN A 118 3.86 16.14 -3.22
C ASN A 118 3.31 15.00 -2.35
N TRP A 119 3.66 13.74 -2.64
CA TRP A 119 3.19 12.60 -1.87
C TRP A 119 4.03 12.46 -0.58
N THR A 120 3.43 12.71 0.59
CA THR A 120 4.08 12.55 1.91
C THR A 120 3.88 11.17 2.54
N GLY A 121 3.24 10.22 1.85
CA GLY A 121 3.07 8.86 2.33
C GLY A 121 4.20 7.93 1.87
N VAL A 122 4.88 7.31 2.82
CA VAL A 122 5.90 6.25 2.61
C VAL A 122 7.22 6.72 1.97
N ARG A 123 8.07 7.34 2.79
CA ARG A 123 9.52 7.27 2.57
C ARG A 123 10.02 5.91 3.07
N ARG A 124 10.64 5.15 2.17
CA ARG A 124 11.38 3.91 2.47
C ARG A 124 12.59 4.17 3.34
#